data_AF-S5FWT9-F1
#
_entry.id   AF-S5FWT9-F1
#
_cell.length_a   1.000
_cell.length_b   1.000
_cell.length_c   1.000
_cell.angle_alpha   90.00
_cell.angle_beta   90.00
_cell.angle_gamma   90.00
#
_symmetry.space_group_name_H-M   'P 1'
#
loop_
_entity.id
_entity.type
_entity.pdbx_description
1 polymer ?
#
loop_
_entity_poly.entity_id
_entity_poly.type
_entity_poly.pdbx_seq_one_letter_code
_entity_poly.pdbx_strand_id
1 'polypeptide(L)'
;MHGFLLLACLALLQQRPTADAAAGDNVAEFRLLCTIYKACSEATGLTDESADTAVDQHLRTLIALNMTSAADEFYDRDFSDEKTKSETDSNYTAFRKQWEEIKKNIQAGKEVAMEVKLQRLPPSKLRDELNSAISGSIKALTETKETLPQAKTAGQIKATLKEVIYGTGQSTASSTGGQTFGASLNDACGNDGSSANAAGLSLANDMVCLCAGSGSAAAAGCLSTTGSLTSYFSTTSNAGSALEHLAAKCPATAISNDLPAVLTTLATAFTNRIGQHAGTNQNRVTHYGKGAQDTCSGANEEGCINYKKQMEGKNIAIPWLSKLHQAVDEIKQQQKRSAAIEALKKEAAAAATQGIKAYKNTQVLEALLKAATNQNQGPEAVAGKAQQEKIEEECNKQDKDTDCTANPKCAWNEKAADPKKKCTLSEEGKQKAAEKANQETEGKDEKPGTTNTTASNSFVINKAPLLLAFLLF
;
A
#
# COMPACT_ATOMS: atom_id res chain seq x y z
N MET A 1 53.16 13.54 -49.28
CA MET A 1 53.65 14.95 -49.18
C MET A 1 52.41 15.83 -49.14
N HIS A 2 51.99 16.24 -47.94
CA HIS A 2 52.34 17.54 -47.32
C HIS A 2 51.65 18.70 -48.06
N GLY A 3 50.85 19.56 -47.45
CA GLY A 3 50.57 19.79 -46.04
C GLY A 3 49.82 21.12 -45.88
N PHE A 4 49.13 21.23 -44.75
CA PHE A 4 48.99 22.42 -43.90
C PHE A 4 49.03 23.82 -44.54
N LEU A 5 47.90 24.53 -44.45
CA LEU A 5 47.81 25.97 -44.16
C LEU A 5 46.34 26.24 -43.72
N LEU A 6 45.99 26.99 -42.67
CA LEU A 6 46.62 27.37 -41.42
C LEU A 6 45.43 27.84 -40.55
N LEU A 7 45.23 27.25 -39.37
CA LEU A 7 44.38 27.81 -38.31
C LEU A 7 44.94 29.18 -37.92
N ALA A 8 44.18 30.26 -38.13
CA ALA A 8 44.44 31.54 -37.49
C ALA A 8 43.19 32.44 -37.53
N CYS A 9 42.29 32.29 -36.55
CA CYS A 9 41.49 33.39 -35.98
C CYS A 9 40.80 32.88 -34.70
N LEU A 10 41.62 32.56 -33.69
CA LEU A 10 41.17 32.28 -32.33
C LEU A 10 42.13 32.99 -31.38
N ALA A 11 41.95 34.30 -31.23
CA ALA A 11 42.50 35.09 -30.13
C ALA A 11 42.00 36.53 -30.24
N LEU A 12 40.73 36.78 -29.92
CA LEU A 12 40.23 38.06 -29.42
C LEU A 12 38.85 37.80 -28.82
N LEU A 13 38.68 38.17 -27.55
CA LEU A 13 37.51 37.97 -26.67
C LEU A 13 37.51 36.69 -25.81
N GLN A 14 38.42 36.60 -24.83
CA GLN A 14 38.06 36.24 -23.45
C GLN A 14 38.99 36.92 -22.42
N GLN A 15 39.34 38.19 -22.64
CA GLN A 15 39.60 39.04 -21.47
C GLN A 15 38.22 39.35 -20.87
N ARG A 16 37.77 38.50 -19.93
CA ARG A 16 36.66 38.87 -19.04
C ARG A 16 37.22 39.98 -18.15
N PRO A 17 36.78 41.23 -18.28
CA PRO A 17 37.21 42.25 -17.34
C PRO A 17 36.84 41.78 -15.93
N THR A 18 37.74 41.99 -14.97
CA THR A 18 37.46 41.99 -13.53
C THR A 18 36.56 43.19 -13.21
N ALA A 19 35.39 43.24 -13.85
CA ALA A 19 34.44 44.30 -13.62
C ALA A 19 33.82 44.09 -12.25
N ASP A 20 33.63 45.21 -11.55
CA ASP A 20 32.80 45.24 -10.36
C ASP A 20 31.44 44.60 -10.64
N ALA A 21 30.83 44.20 -9.55
CA ALA A 21 29.52 43.64 -9.52
C ALA A 21 28.54 44.65 -10.20
N ALA A 22 27.63 44.18 -11.10
CA ALA A 22 26.56 44.97 -11.72
C ALA A 22 25.13 44.42 -11.48
N ALA A 23 24.13 45.33 -11.50
CA ALA A 23 22.73 44.97 -11.30
C ALA A 23 22.27 43.84 -12.25
N GLY A 24 21.64 42.82 -11.67
CA GLY A 24 21.21 41.61 -12.38
C GLY A 24 22.18 40.44 -12.34
N ASP A 25 23.40 40.61 -11.82
CA ASP A 25 24.43 39.57 -11.83
C ASP A 25 24.12 38.36 -10.93
N ASN A 26 23.21 38.49 -9.97
CA ASN A 26 22.75 37.41 -9.09
C ASN A 26 21.36 36.88 -9.44
N VAL A 27 20.77 37.27 -10.59
CA VAL A 27 19.42 36.83 -10.98
C VAL A 27 19.33 35.30 -11.11
N ALA A 28 20.36 34.66 -11.65
CA ALA A 28 20.34 33.21 -11.85
C ALA A 28 20.44 32.45 -10.52
N GLU A 29 21.29 32.93 -9.63
CA GLU A 29 21.49 32.46 -8.26
C GLU A 29 20.23 32.63 -7.43
N PHE A 30 19.60 33.80 -7.51
CA PHE A 30 18.34 34.08 -6.82
C PHE A 30 17.20 33.20 -7.33
N ARG A 31 17.05 33.05 -8.65
CA ARG A 31 16.03 32.16 -9.24
C ARG A 31 16.18 30.71 -8.78
N LEU A 32 17.42 30.25 -8.64
CA LEU A 32 17.69 28.91 -8.11
C LEU A 32 17.24 28.79 -6.65
N LEU A 33 17.63 29.72 -5.78
CA LEU A 33 17.19 29.71 -4.37
C LEU A 33 15.66 29.83 -4.26
N CYS A 34 15.01 30.65 -5.09
CA CYS A 34 13.56 30.74 -5.18
C CYS A 34 12.90 29.42 -5.57
N THR A 35 13.50 28.66 -6.48
CA THR A 35 12.93 27.36 -6.90
C THR A 35 13.05 26.33 -5.77
N ILE A 36 14.16 26.33 -5.03
CA ILE A 36 14.32 25.52 -3.81
C ILE A 36 13.29 25.94 -2.76
N TYR A 37 13.16 27.24 -2.49
CA TYR A 37 12.19 27.79 -1.54
C TYR A 37 10.77 27.32 -1.86
N LYS A 38 10.35 27.46 -3.13
CA LYS A 38 9.03 27.02 -3.58
C LYS A 38 8.83 25.52 -3.41
N ALA A 39 9.76 24.70 -3.90
CA ALA A 39 9.68 23.25 -3.78
C ALA A 39 9.56 22.78 -2.32
N CYS A 40 10.33 23.38 -1.41
CA CYS A 40 10.24 23.09 0.02
C CYS A 40 8.93 23.60 0.66
N SER A 41 8.44 24.78 0.23
CA SER A 41 7.23 25.40 0.80
C SER A 41 5.92 24.73 0.36
N GLU A 42 5.83 24.36 -0.91
CA GLU A 42 4.65 23.71 -1.50
C GLU A 42 4.60 22.22 -1.12
N ALA A 43 5.77 21.57 -1.11
CA ALA A 43 5.93 20.15 -0.78
C ALA A 43 4.94 19.25 -1.55
N THR A 44 4.80 19.54 -2.84
CA THR A 44 3.82 18.93 -3.74
C THR A 44 4.00 17.42 -3.84
N GLY A 45 2.89 16.67 -3.89
CA GLY A 45 2.89 15.22 -4.02
C GLY A 45 3.05 14.44 -2.71
N LEU A 46 3.26 15.10 -1.56
CA LEU A 46 3.32 14.40 -0.27
C LEU A 46 1.91 14.11 0.26
N THR A 47 1.56 12.83 0.32
CA THR A 47 0.30 12.29 0.85
C THR A 47 0.56 11.11 1.77
N ASP A 48 -0.34 10.89 2.73
CA ASP A 48 -0.33 9.70 3.59
C ASP A 48 -1.58 8.85 3.32
N GLU A 49 -1.39 7.54 3.16
CA GLU A 49 -2.45 6.53 3.26
C GLU A 49 -2.01 5.53 4.31
N SER A 50 -2.89 5.23 5.27
CA SER A 50 -2.57 4.22 6.28
C SER A 50 -2.80 2.82 5.71
N ALA A 51 -1.98 1.86 6.11
CA ALA A 51 -2.16 0.46 5.71
C ALA A 51 -3.52 -0.09 6.15
N ASP A 52 -4.01 0.33 7.33
CA ASP A 52 -5.35 -0.01 7.83
C ASP A 52 -6.44 0.43 6.86
N THR A 53 -6.43 1.70 6.48
CA THR A 53 -7.40 2.26 5.53
C THR A 53 -7.33 1.57 4.17
N ALA A 54 -6.12 1.29 3.69
CA ALA A 54 -5.91 0.69 2.38
C ALA A 54 -6.50 -0.74 2.26
N VAL A 55 -6.49 -1.51 3.36
CA VAL A 55 -6.94 -2.92 3.36
C VAL A 55 -8.31 -3.14 4.01
N ASP A 56 -8.86 -2.15 4.72
CA ASP A 56 -10.05 -2.30 5.58
C ASP A 56 -11.19 -3.07 4.90
N GLN A 57 -11.58 -2.67 3.69
CA GLN A 57 -12.68 -3.31 2.96
C GLN A 57 -12.39 -4.80 2.67
N HIS A 58 -11.18 -5.13 2.21
CA HIS A 58 -10.80 -6.49 1.86
C HIS A 58 -10.62 -7.38 3.10
N LEU A 59 -10.05 -6.82 4.17
CA LEU A 59 -9.92 -7.52 5.44
C LEU A 59 -11.29 -7.77 6.07
N ARG A 60 -12.22 -6.80 5.99
CA ARG A 60 -13.63 -6.99 6.37
C ARG A 60 -14.28 -8.15 5.62
N THR A 61 -14.06 -8.26 4.31
CA THR A 61 -14.56 -9.41 3.51
C THR A 61 -13.97 -10.74 4.01
N LEU A 62 -12.65 -10.81 4.24
CA LEU A 62 -12.01 -12.03 4.73
C LEU A 62 -12.51 -12.42 6.13
N ILE A 63 -12.66 -11.46 7.04
CA ILE A 63 -13.20 -11.70 8.38
C ILE A 63 -14.65 -12.19 8.29
N ALA A 64 -15.44 -11.65 7.37
CA ALA A 64 -16.80 -12.13 7.14
C ALA A 64 -16.85 -13.57 6.61
N LEU A 65 -15.99 -13.90 5.64
CA LEU A 65 -15.84 -15.27 5.14
C LEU A 65 -15.39 -16.22 6.26
N ASN A 66 -14.43 -15.81 7.08
CA ASN A 66 -13.97 -16.56 8.25
C ASN A 66 -15.11 -16.83 9.22
N MET A 67 -15.97 -15.83 9.48
CA MET A 67 -17.15 -15.98 10.33
C MET A 67 -18.16 -16.98 9.75
N THR A 68 -18.36 -17.01 8.43
CA THR A 68 -19.27 -18.01 7.81
C THR A 68 -18.79 -19.44 7.97
N SER A 69 -17.48 -19.66 8.14
CA SER A 69 -16.85 -20.97 8.22
C SER A 69 -16.30 -21.31 9.62
N ALA A 70 -16.38 -20.40 10.58
CA ALA A 70 -15.88 -20.61 11.94
C ALA A 70 -16.53 -21.83 12.62
N ALA A 71 -15.90 -22.38 13.65
CA ALA A 71 -16.53 -23.41 14.49
C ALA A 71 -17.82 -22.87 15.16
N ASP A 72 -18.76 -23.76 15.48
CA ASP A 72 -20.06 -23.37 16.05
C ASP A 72 -19.87 -22.72 17.42
N GLU A 73 -18.93 -23.21 18.23
CA GLU A 73 -18.57 -22.63 19.53
C GLU A 73 -18.05 -21.20 19.45
N PHE A 74 -17.49 -20.79 18.31
CA PHE A 74 -17.08 -19.41 18.07
C PHE A 74 -18.24 -18.59 17.50
N TYR A 75 -18.92 -19.11 16.48
CA TYR A 75 -20.01 -18.40 15.81
C TYR A 75 -21.16 -18.10 16.75
N ASP A 76 -21.49 -19.01 17.68
CA ASP A 76 -22.61 -18.88 18.60
C ASP A 76 -22.32 -17.97 19.80
N ARG A 77 -21.08 -17.48 19.95
CA ARG A 77 -20.74 -16.50 20.99
C ARG A 77 -21.61 -15.25 20.88
N ASP A 78 -21.94 -14.69 22.04
CA ASP A 78 -22.50 -13.36 22.13
C ASP A 78 -21.34 -12.35 22.08
N PHE A 79 -21.25 -11.60 20.98
CA PHE A 79 -20.24 -10.55 20.81
C PHE A 79 -20.70 -9.20 21.37
N SER A 80 -21.96 -9.09 21.83
CA SER A 80 -22.52 -7.88 22.46
C SER A 80 -22.24 -7.81 23.95
N ASP A 81 -21.94 -8.96 24.59
CA ASP A 81 -21.63 -9.02 26.01
C ASP A 81 -20.16 -8.58 26.27
N GLU A 82 -20.02 -7.40 26.88
CA GLU A 82 -18.71 -6.87 27.27
C GLU A 82 -18.06 -7.67 28.40
N LYS A 83 -18.81 -8.52 29.10
CA LYS A 83 -18.40 -9.23 30.33
C LYS A 83 -17.97 -10.68 30.07
N THR A 84 -18.27 -11.26 28.91
CA THR A 84 -17.85 -12.62 28.55
C THR A 84 -16.36 -12.68 28.20
N LYS A 85 -15.54 -12.82 29.26
CA LYS A 85 -14.12 -13.21 29.28
C LYS A 85 -13.09 -12.20 28.75
N SER A 86 -12.52 -11.57 29.78
CA SER A 86 -11.11 -11.19 29.96
C SER A 86 -10.57 -10.04 29.11
N GLU A 87 -10.21 -8.98 29.82
CA GLU A 87 -9.29 -7.91 29.42
C GLU A 87 -7.92 -8.42 28.89
N THR A 88 -7.71 -9.74 28.75
CA THR A 88 -6.44 -10.37 28.35
C THR A 88 -6.42 -10.96 26.93
N ASP A 89 -7.55 -11.12 26.22
CA ASP A 89 -7.52 -11.52 24.79
C ASP A 89 -7.56 -10.27 23.91
N SER A 90 -6.39 -9.87 23.42
CA SER A 90 -6.21 -8.69 22.57
C SER A 90 -6.95 -8.82 21.25
N ASN A 91 -7.05 -10.01 20.67
CA ASN A 91 -7.77 -10.24 19.41
C ASN A 91 -9.28 -10.11 19.63
N TYR A 92 -9.81 -10.69 20.71
CA TYR A 92 -11.23 -10.55 21.01
C TYR A 92 -11.61 -9.08 21.23
N THR A 93 -10.79 -8.34 22.00
CA THR A 93 -11.01 -6.91 22.25
C THR A 93 -10.95 -6.08 20.97
N ALA A 94 -10.01 -6.38 20.07
CA ALA A 94 -9.83 -5.65 18.82
C ALA A 94 -10.97 -5.88 17.81
N PHE A 95 -11.46 -7.13 17.68
CA PHE A 95 -12.36 -7.52 16.60
C PHE A 95 -13.82 -7.73 17.02
N ARG A 96 -14.18 -7.77 18.31
CA ARG A 96 -15.55 -8.08 18.78
C ARG A 96 -16.66 -7.26 18.12
N LYS A 97 -16.49 -5.94 18.01
CA LYS A 97 -17.51 -5.06 17.41
C LYS A 97 -17.72 -5.38 15.93
N GLN A 98 -16.63 -5.65 15.22
CA GLN A 98 -16.66 -6.04 13.82
C GLN A 98 -17.32 -7.42 13.65
N TRP A 99 -17.00 -8.39 14.50
CA TRP A 99 -17.65 -9.70 14.51
C TRP A 99 -19.14 -9.63 14.81
N GLU A 100 -19.55 -8.80 15.77
CA GLU A 100 -20.95 -8.55 16.09
C GLU A 100 -21.72 -7.99 14.88
N GLU A 101 -21.17 -6.95 14.23
CA GLU A 101 -21.74 -6.33 13.04
C GLU A 101 -21.87 -7.34 11.88
N ILE A 102 -20.78 -8.07 11.59
CA ILE A 102 -20.74 -9.08 10.54
C ILE A 102 -21.77 -10.19 10.79
N LYS A 103 -21.85 -10.71 12.03
CA LYS A 103 -22.81 -11.77 12.40
C LYS A 103 -24.25 -11.30 12.19
N LYS A 104 -24.60 -10.08 12.62
CA LYS A 104 -25.92 -9.48 12.38
C LYS A 104 -26.23 -9.37 10.88
N ASN A 105 -25.26 -8.96 10.08
CA ASN A 105 -25.45 -8.81 8.63
C ASN A 105 -25.64 -10.18 7.93
N ILE A 106 -24.86 -11.20 8.31
CA ILE A 106 -25.02 -12.58 7.80
C ILE A 106 -26.42 -13.12 8.15
N GLN A 107 -26.87 -12.96 9.41
CA GLN A 107 -28.20 -13.40 9.84
C GLN A 107 -29.34 -12.68 9.12
N ALA A 108 -29.16 -11.39 8.83
CA ALA A 108 -30.13 -10.58 8.10
C ALA A 108 -30.08 -10.78 6.56
N GLY A 109 -29.19 -11.63 6.05
CA GLY A 109 -28.99 -11.82 4.60
C GLY A 109 -28.54 -10.56 3.88
N LYS A 110 -27.92 -9.63 4.61
CA LYS A 110 -27.39 -8.38 4.08
C LYS A 110 -26.05 -8.62 3.41
N GLU A 111 -25.73 -7.75 2.46
CA GLU A 111 -24.40 -7.69 1.88
C GLU A 111 -23.41 -7.22 2.95
N VAL A 112 -22.21 -7.82 2.94
CA VAL A 112 -21.18 -7.51 3.93
C VAL A 112 -20.17 -6.54 3.32
N ALA A 113 -19.16 -7.04 2.63
CA ALA A 113 -18.16 -6.23 1.92
C ALA A 113 -17.85 -6.87 0.57
N MET A 114 -17.72 -6.04 -0.46
CA MET A 114 -17.75 -6.42 -1.89
C MET A 114 -19.13 -6.95 -2.37
N GLU A 115 -20.23 -6.47 -1.76
CA GLU A 115 -21.62 -6.76 -2.19
C GLU A 115 -21.97 -8.27 -2.25
N VAL A 116 -21.24 -9.10 -1.49
CA VAL A 116 -21.53 -10.52 -1.39
C VAL A 116 -22.50 -10.76 -0.23
N LYS A 117 -23.64 -11.39 -0.53
CA LYS A 117 -24.55 -11.95 0.47
C LYS A 117 -23.98 -13.25 0.97
N LEU A 118 -23.50 -13.23 2.21
CA LEU A 118 -22.90 -14.37 2.87
C LEU A 118 -23.93 -15.07 3.76
N GLN A 119 -23.90 -16.40 3.73
CA GLN A 119 -24.67 -17.28 4.61
C GLN A 119 -23.72 -18.16 5.41
N ARG A 120 -24.16 -18.52 6.62
CA ARG A 120 -23.46 -19.48 7.47
C ARG A 120 -23.39 -20.84 6.76
N LEU A 121 -22.18 -21.39 6.63
CA LEU A 121 -21.99 -22.72 6.07
C LEU A 121 -22.37 -23.80 7.11
N PRO A 122 -23.02 -24.89 6.69
CA PRO A 122 -23.30 -26.02 7.56
C PRO A 122 -22.00 -26.71 8.01
N PRO A 123 -22.03 -27.44 9.13
CA PRO A 123 -20.88 -28.23 9.58
C PRO A 123 -20.42 -29.24 8.53
N SER A 124 -19.17 -29.13 8.09
CA SER A 124 -18.56 -30.03 7.11
C SER A 124 -17.02 -29.91 7.14
N LYS A 125 -16.31 -30.92 6.61
CA LYS A 125 -14.84 -30.80 6.42
C LYS A 125 -14.46 -29.65 5.47
N LEU A 126 -15.30 -29.38 4.47
CA LEU A 126 -15.09 -28.29 3.52
C LEU A 126 -15.23 -26.92 4.19
N ARG A 127 -16.11 -26.80 5.21
CA ARG A 127 -16.21 -25.63 6.07
C ARG A 127 -14.90 -25.40 6.81
N ASP A 128 -14.35 -26.45 7.44
CA ASP A 128 -13.12 -26.37 8.22
C ASP A 128 -11.90 -26.01 7.34
N GLU A 129 -11.80 -26.62 6.15
CA GLU A 129 -10.75 -26.30 5.16
C GLU A 129 -10.84 -24.84 4.70
N LEU A 130 -12.04 -24.34 4.40
CA LEU A 130 -12.25 -22.94 4.06
C LEU A 130 -11.84 -22.02 5.22
N ASN A 131 -12.22 -22.35 6.46
CA ASN A 131 -11.85 -21.55 7.62
C ASN A 131 -10.33 -21.46 7.81
N SER A 132 -9.64 -22.59 7.69
CA SER A 132 -8.18 -22.65 7.77
C SER A 132 -7.52 -21.79 6.70
N ALA A 133 -7.95 -21.92 5.44
CA ALA A 133 -7.40 -21.14 4.33
C ALA A 133 -7.59 -19.63 4.52
N ILE A 134 -8.80 -19.19 4.90
CA ILE A 134 -9.09 -17.77 5.15
C ILE A 134 -8.30 -17.24 6.35
N SER A 135 -8.19 -18.02 7.43
CA SER A 135 -7.40 -17.65 8.61
C SER A 135 -5.92 -17.45 8.24
N GLY A 136 -5.37 -18.32 7.38
CA GLY A 136 -4.04 -18.19 6.83
C GLY A 136 -3.85 -16.87 6.05
N SER A 137 -4.82 -16.50 5.20
CA SER A 137 -4.78 -15.22 4.47
C SER A 137 -4.85 -14.01 5.41
N ILE A 138 -5.72 -14.02 6.42
CA ILE A 138 -5.82 -12.93 7.40
C ILE A 138 -4.50 -12.78 8.16
N LYS A 139 -3.91 -13.90 8.60
CA LYS A 139 -2.62 -13.92 9.29
C LYS A 139 -1.51 -13.34 8.41
N ALA A 140 -1.38 -13.82 7.17
CA ALA A 140 -0.37 -13.32 6.24
C ALA A 140 -0.48 -11.80 6.00
N LEU A 141 -1.69 -11.28 5.78
CA LEU A 141 -1.90 -9.83 5.61
C LEU A 141 -1.53 -9.03 6.86
N THR A 142 -1.80 -9.57 8.04
CA THR A 142 -1.48 -8.93 9.33
C THR A 142 0.04 -8.89 9.54
N GLU A 143 0.74 -9.99 9.28
CA GLU A 143 2.20 -10.09 9.36
C GLU A 143 2.89 -9.17 8.33
N THR A 144 2.39 -9.11 7.09
CA THR A 144 2.89 -8.18 6.07
C THR A 144 2.69 -6.71 6.49
N LYS A 145 1.56 -6.40 7.13
CA LYS A 145 1.30 -5.05 7.66
C LYS A 145 2.29 -4.65 8.75
N GLU A 146 2.65 -5.57 9.66
CA GLU A 146 3.60 -5.32 10.74
C GLU A 146 5.05 -5.12 10.23
N THR A 147 5.37 -5.72 9.09
CA THR A 147 6.71 -5.63 8.47
C THR A 147 6.86 -4.49 7.47
N LEU A 148 5.85 -3.62 7.33
CA LEU A 148 5.92 -2.45 6.45
C LEU A 148 7.11 -1.55 6.80
N PRO A 149 7.82 -1.00 5.80
CA PRO A 149 8.93 -0.10 6.04
C PRO A 149 8.52 1.10 6.90
N GLN A 150 9.35 1.43 7.89
CA GLN A 150 9.17 2.65 8.67
C GLN A 150 9.46 3.87 7.80
N ALA A 151 8.61 4.89 7.91
CA ALA A 151 8.79 6.17 7.25
C ALA A 151 8.08 7.27 8.03
N LYS A 152 8.60 8.50 7.92
CA LYS A 152 7.94 9.70 8.43
C LYS A 152 6.63 9.94 7.67
N THR A 153 5.67 10.58 8.35
CA THR A 153 4.43 11.04 7.72
C THR A 153 4.68 12.26 6.85
N ALA A 154 3.75 12.57 5.93
CA ALA A 154 3.80 13.76 5.09
C ALA A 154 3.90 15.03 5.95
N GLY A 155 3.19 15.08 7.08
CA GLY A 155 3.26 16.19 8.04
C GLY A 155 4.66 16.37 8.65
N GLN A 156 5.32 15.28 9.03
CA GLN A 156 6.68 15.31 9.58
C GLN A 156 7.72 15.71 8.52
N ILE A 157 7.57 15.23 7.29
CA ILE A 157 8.46 15.59 6.18
C ILE A 157 8.30 17.07 5.81
N LYS A 158 7.06 17.58 5.79
CA LYS A 158 6.78 19.02 5.61
C LYS A 158 7.44 19.87 6.69
N ALA A 159 7.50 19.38 7.94
CA ALA A 159 8.25 20.05 9.00
C ALA A 159 9.76 20.05 8.69
N THR A 160 10.35 18.92 8.27
CA THR A 160 11.76 18.87 7.83
C THR A 160 12.04 19.86 6.69
N LEU A 161 11.15 19.96 5.68
CA LEU A 161 11.29 20.91 4.56
C LEU A 161 11.18 22.37 5.02
N LYS A 162 10.36 22.68 6.03
CA LYS A 162 10.34 24.02 6.65
C LYS A 162 11.64 24.32 7.37
N GLU A 163 12.26 23.35 8.02
CA GLU A 163 13.57 23.53 8.65
C GLU A 163 14.70 23.77 7.62
N VAL A 164 14.56 23.30 6.38
CA VAL A 164 15.46 23.73 5.28
C VAL A 164 15.33 25.23 5.04
N ILE A 165 14.10 25.73 4.98
CA ILE A 165 13.82 27.14 4.69
C ILE A 165 14.26 28.03 5.84
N TYR A 166 13.87 27.68 7.07
CA TYR A 166 13.93 28.57 8.23
C TYR A 166 15.00 28.18 9.26
N GLY A 167 15.72 27.08 9.06
CA GLY A 167 16.73 26.58 9.99
C GLY A 167 16.19 25.49 10.91
N THR A 168 17.11 24.70 11.49
CA THR A 168 16.78 23.54 12.34
C THR A 168 15.86 23.94 13.50
N GLY A 169 14.78 23.17 13.68
CA GLY A 169 13.76 23.42 14.71
C GLY A 169 12.85 24.61 14.46
N GLN A 170 12.97 25.32 13.33
CA GLN A 170 12.14 26.48 12.99
C GLN A 170 11.09 26.11 11.92
N SER A 171 9.88 26.64 12.10
CA SER A 171 8.78 26.50 11.13
C SER A 171 8.45 27.79 10.39
N THR A 172 9.02 28.91 10.84
CA THR A 172 8.90 30.28 10.32
C THR A 172 10.21 31.03 10.61
N ALA A 173 10.38 32.22 10.03
CA ALA A 173 11.57 33.03 10.26
C ALA A 173 11.65 33.52 11.72
N SER A 174 12.71 33.12 12.42
CA SER A 174 12.98 33.56 13.79
C SER A 174 13.75 34.88 13.82
N SER A 175 13.36 35.77 14.74
CA SER A 175 14.09 36.99 15.07
C SER A 175 15.27 36.76 16.03
N THR A 176 15.56 35.52 16.42
CA THR A 176 16.71 35.19 17.28
C THR A 176 17.92 34.83 16.43
N GLY A 177 19.04 35.52 16.67
CA GLY A 177 20.31 35.25 15.97
C GLY A 177 20.81 33.83 16.20
N GLY A 178 21.35 33.22 15.15
CA GLY A 178 21.84 31.82 15.17
C GLY A 178 20.74 30.77 14.96
N GLN A 179 19.47 31.17 14.80
CA GLN A 179 18.38 30.28 14.42
C GLN A 179 18.16 30.36 12.90
N THR A 180 17.25 31.21 12.43
CA THR A 180 17.02 31.39 10.98
C THR A 180 18.13 32.17 10.32
N PHE A 181 18.58 33.26 10.95
CA PHE A 181 19.59 34.17 10.42
C PHE A 181 20.81 34.21 11.35
N GLY A 182 21.97 34.54 10.82
CA GLY A 182 23.14 34.88 11.65
C GLY A 182 22.84 36.03 12.63
N ALA A 183 23.59 36.10 13.72
CA ALA A 183 23.40 37.13 14.75
C ALA A 183 23.72 38.55 14.24
N SER A 184 24.61 38.65 13.25
CA SER A 184 24.91 39.86 12.50
C SER A 184 24.93 39.55 11.00
N LEU A 185 24.87 40.60 10.17
CA LEU A 185 24.98 40.48 8.72
C LEU A 185 26.30 39.82 8.29
N ASN A 186 27.41 40.19 8.93
CA ASN A 186 28.73 39.62 8.66
C ASN A 186 28.76 38.11 8.94
N ASP A 187 28.23 37.70 10.10
CA ASP A 187 28.19 36.29 10.49
C ASP A 187 27.29 35.50 9.55
N ALA A 188 26.12 36.05 9.23
CA ALA A 188 25.13 35.44 8.34
C ALA A 188 25.68 35.18 6.94
N CYS A 189 26.43 36.13 6.37
CA CYS A 189 26.92 36.03 4.99
C CYS A 189 28.34 35.47 4.89
N GLY A 190 28.98 35.22 6.04
CA GLY A 190 30.22 34.47 6.16
C GLY A 190 31.50 35.31 6.12
N ASN A 191 31.41 36.62 5.86
CA ASN A 191 32.51 37.58 5.86
C ASN A 191 33.76 37.08 5.12
N ASP A 192 34.92 37.05 5.78
CA ASP A 192 36.21 36.54 5.31
C ASP A 192 36.34 35.01 5.38
N GLY A 193 35.29 34.34 5.86
CA GLY A 193 35.26 32.90 6.08
C GLY A 193 35.85 32.46 7.42
N SER A 194 36.02 33.37 8.38
CA SER A 194 36.55 33.09 9.72
C SER A 194 35.62 32.22 10.59
N SER A 195 36.05 31.88 11.80
CA SER A 195 35.34 30.97 12.71
C SER A 195 33.94 31.43 13.12
N ALA A 196 33.66 32.75 13.10
CA ALA A 196 32.34 33.33 13.36
C ALA A 196 31.33 33.16 12.20
N ASN A 197 31.75 32.60 11.08
CA ASN A 197 30.91 32.34 9.91
C ASN A 197 29.73 31.41 10.25
N ALA A 198 28.53 31.91 9.99
CA ALA A 198 27.23 31.25 10.13
C ALA A 198 26.47 31.20 8.79
N ALA A 199 27.19 31.24 7.66
CA ALA A 199 26.63 31.05 6.33
C ALA A 199 25.92 29.69 6.22
N GLY A 200 24.80 29.66 5.51
CA GLY A 200 24.07 28.42 5.28
C GLY A 200 23.23 27.92 6.46
N LEU A 201 23.03 28.71 7.52
CA LEU A 201 22.15 28.34 8.65
C LEU A 201 20.76 27.89 8.19
N SER A 202 20.20 28.60 7.21
CA SER A 202 18.92 28.31 6.57
C SER A 202 18.94 28.80 5.13
N LEU A 203 18.03 28.31 4.28
CA LEU A 203 17.88 28.89 2.93
C LEU A 203 17.49 30.38 3.00
N ALA A 204 16.67 30.75 3.98
CA ALA A 204 16.27 32.13 4.23
C ALA A 204 17.46 33.05 4.52
N ASN A 205 18.42 32.58 5.34
CA ASN A 205 19.68 33.28 5.60
C ASN A 205 20.39 33.65 4.30
N ASP A 206 20.54 32.66 3.42
CA ASP A 206 21.31 32.83 2.20
C ASP A 206 20.57 33.69 1.17
N MET A 207 19.24 33.56 1.07
CA MET A 207 18.43 34.45 0.23
C MET A 207 18.58 35.93 0.63
N VAL A 208 18.56 36.23 1.93
CA VAL A 208 18.72 37.59 2.44
C VAL A 208 20.16 38.08 2.26
N CYS A 209 21.17 37.23 2.45
CA CYS A 209 22.57 37.57 2.18
C CYS A 209 22.84 37.88 0.70
N LEU A 210 22.22 37.11 -0.20
CA LEU A 210 22.39 37.31 -1.64
C LEU A 210 21.69 38.59 -2.12
N CYS A 211 20.50 38.89 -1.60
CA CYS A 211 19.59 39.82 -2.27
C CYS A 211 19.09 40.98 -1.42
N ALA A 212 19.33 40.98 -0.11
CA ALA A 212 18.98 42.11 0.75
C ALA A 212 20.24 42.82 1.23
N GLY A 213 21.22 42.10 1.76
CA GLY A 213 22.43 42.70 2.33
C GLY A 213 22.10 43.86 3.29
N SER A 214 22.96 44.88 3.32
CA SER A 214 22.74 46.12 4.09
C SER A 214 21.93 47.19 3.33
N GLY A 215 21.59 47.00 2.06
CA GLY A 215 20.98 48.05 1.25
C GLY A 215 20.60 47.65 -0.19
N SER A 216 20.17 48.65 -0.96
CA SER A 216 19.48 48.45 -2.26
C SER A 216 20.33 47.82 -3.36
N ALA A 217 21.65 47.87 -3.27
CA ALA A 217 22.53 47.39 -4.32
C ALA A 217 22.49 45.84 -4.43
N ALA A 218 22.47 45.11 -3.30
CA ALA A 218 22.25 43.65 -3.29
C ALA A 218 20.88 43.28 -3.88
N ALA A 219 19.84 44.08 -3.59
CA ALA A 219 18.52 43.91 -4.18
C ALA A 219 18.58 44.10 -5.70
N ALA A 220 19.30 45.11 -6.20
CA ALA A 220 19.49 45.33 -7.62
C ALA A 220 20.24 44.18 -8.30
N GLY A 221 21.22 43.57 -7.62
CA GLY A 221 21.93 42.37 -8.06
C GLY A 221 20.99 41.18 -8.35
N CYS A 222 19.96 40.96 -7.52
CA CYS A 222 19.02 39.85 -7.69
C CYS A 222 17.77 40.18 -8.51
N LEU A 223 17.32 41.45 -8.47
CA LEU A 223 15.99 41.87 -8.93
C LEU A 223 16.03 42.84 -10.11
N SER A 224 17.22 43.13 -10.67
CA SER A 224 17.53 44.18 -11.66
C SER A 224 17.58 45.61 -11.09
N THR A 225 18.04 46.58 -11.89
CA THR A 225 18.27 47.99 -11.49
C THR A 225 17.05 48.69 -10.88
N THR A 226 15.83 48.26 -11.21
CA THR A 226 14.58 48.82 -10.66
C THR A 226 14.05 48.02 -9.46
N GLY A 227 14.72 46.93 -9.11
CA GLY A 227 14.33 46.04 -8.03
C GLY A 227 14.73 46.60 -6.67
N SER A 228 13.74 46.88 -5.83
CA SER A 228 13.94 47.30 -4.44
C SER A 228 13.21 46.38 -3.45
N LEU A 229 13.69 46.43 -2.21
CA LEU A 229 13.05 45.86 -1.03
C LEU A 229 12.63 47.02 -0.11
N THR A 230 11.66 46.79 0.76
CA THR A 230 11.26 47.79 1.77
C THR A 230 11.98 47.59 3.11
N SER A 231 12.72 46.47 3.24
CA SER A 231 13.52 46.13 4.40
C SER A 231 14.81 45.45 3.93
N TYR A 232 15.89 45.70 4.68
CA TYR A 232 17.23 45.16 4.46
C TYR A 232 17.75 44.58 5.77
N PHE A 233 18.81 43.78 5.73
CA PHE A 233 19.31 43.08 6.90
C PHE A 233 20.15 44.00 7.80
N SER A 234 19.47 44.82 8.60
CA SER A 234 20.05 45.56 9.73
C SER A 234 19.84 44.88 11.09
N THR A 235 18.79 44.06 11.19
CA THR A 235 18.48 43.20 12.34
C THR A 235 17.92 41.88 11.83
N THR A 236 17.88 40.85 12.68
CA THR A 236 17.24 39.56 12.38
C THR A 236 15.74 39.70 12.08
N SER A 237 15.04 40.64 12.73
CA SER A 237 13.63 40.95 12.41
C SER A 237 13.50 41.55 11.01
N ASN A 238 14.39 42.49 10.67
CA ASN A 238 14.37 43.12 9.35
C ASN A 238 14.77 42.14 8.25
N ALA A 239 15.63 41.16 8.55
CA ALA A 239 15.93 40.02 7.67
C ALA A 239 14.69 39.16 7.41
N GLY A 240 13.86 38.92 8.43
CA GLY A 240 12.55 38.28 8.27
C GLY A 240 11.65 39.03 7.28
N SER A 241 11.49 40.35 7.45
CA SER A 241 10.72 41.17 6.50
C SER A 241 11.34 41.20 5.09
N ALA A 242 12.66 41.22 4.99
CA ALA A 242 13.35 41.14 3.70
C ALA A 242 13.08 39.80 3.00
N LEU A 243 13.09 38.69 3.74
CA LEU A 243 12.75 37.37 3.22
C LEU A 243 11.33 37.32 2.67
N GLU A 244 10.34 37.84 3.40
CA GLU A 244 8.94 37.88 2.94
C GLU A 244 8.82 38.61 1.59
N HIS A 245 9.53 39.73 1.46
CA HIS A 245 9.55 40.52 0.24
C HIS A 245 10.26 39.80 -0.92
N LEU A 246 11.35 39.08 -0.63
CA LEU A 246 12.08 38.28 -1.62
C LEU A 246 11.24 37.08 -2.08
N ALA A 247 10.59 36.37 -1.15
CA ALA A 247 9.72 35.24 -1.46
C ALA A 247 8.56 35.67 -2.38
N ALA A 248 7.97 36.84 -2.13
CA ALA A 248 6.93 37.42 -2.99
C ALA A 248 7.42 37.76 -4.42
N LYS A 249 8.73 37.98 -4.60
CA LYS A 249 9.36 38.24 -5.90
C LYS A 249 9.86 36.98 -6.60
N CYS A 250 9.72 35.80 -5.99
CA CYS A 250 10.09 34.55 -6.64
C CYS A 250 9.18 34.23 -7.83
N PRO A 251 9.72 33.99 -9.04
CA PRO A 251 8.93 33.71 -10.24
C PRO A 251 7.96 32.54 -10.04
N ALA A 252 6.76 32.62 -10.62
CA ALA A 252 5.86 31.48 -10.68
C ALA A 252 6.53 30.35 -11.48
N THR A 253 6.69 29.19 -10.83
CA THR A 253 7.29 27.99 -11.43
C THR A 253 6.48 26.81 -10.95
N ALA A 254 5.98 25.98 -11.87
CA ALA A 254 5.33 24.74 -11.50
C ALA A 254 6.37 23.75 -10.96
N ILE A 255 6.13 23.20 -9.77
CA ILE A 255 6.99 22.17 -9.17
C ILE A 255 6.43 20.79 -9.54
N SER A 256 7.29 19.92 -10.08
CA SER A 256 6.93 18.53 -10.39
C SER A 256 6.57 17.75 -9.13
N ASN A 257 5.69 16.75 -9.27
CA ASN A 257 5.32 15.83 -8.18
C ASN A 257 6.45 14.85 -7.82
N ASP A 258 7.47 14.68 -8.67
CA ASP A 258 8.70 13.94 -8.32
C ASP A 258 9.65 14.84 -7.50
N LEU A 259 9.18 15.19 -6.30
CA LEU A 259 9.87 16.11 -5.40
C LEU A 259 11.30 15.66 -5.05
N PRO A 260 11.60 14.36 -4.78
CA PRO A 260 12.98 13.92 -4.54
C PRO A 260 13.95 14.21 -5.68
N ALA A 261 13.53 13.93 -6.93
CA ALA A 261 14.37 14.20 -8.09
C ALA A 261 14.60 15.70 -8.26
N VAL A 262 13.53 16.51 -8.17
CA VAL A 262 13.59 17.98 -8.26
C VAL A 262 14.57 18.54 -7.23
N LEU A 263 14.40 18.20 -5.94
CA LEU A 263 15.25 18.73 -4.87
C LEU A 263 16.72 18.28 -5.03
N THR A 264 16.96 17.06 -5.48
CA THR A 264 18.32 16.56 -5.76
C THR A 264 18.99 17.34 -6.91
N THR A 265 18.25 17.61 -7.99
CA THR A 265 18.73 18.41 -9.11
C THR A 265 19.03 19.84 -8.69
N LEU A 266 18.15 20.47 -7.90
CA LEU A 266 18.35 21.82 -7.41
C LEU A 266 19.54 21.93 -6.44
N ALA A 267 19.72 20.95 -5.53
CA ALA A 267 20.88 20.86 -4.64
C ALA A 267 22.20 20.75 -5.42
N THR A 268 22.21 19.94 -6.49
CA THR A 268 23.36 19.81 -7.40
C THR A 268 23.64 21.11 -8.14
N ALA A 269 22.60 21.73 -8.70
CA ALA A 269 22.72 23.01 -9.39
C ALA A 269 23.23 24.12 -8.46
N PHE A 270 22.81 24.13 -7.20
CA PHE A 270 23.26 25.08 -6.18
C PHE A 270 24.75 24.89 -5.91
N THR A 271 25.15 23.64 -5.65
CA THR A 271 26.54 23.29 -5.38
C THR A 271 27.47 23.68 -6.53
N ASN A 272 27.06 23.44 -7.78
CA ASN A 272 27.85 23.77 -8.98
C ASN A 272 28.01 25.28 -9.23
N ARG A 273 27.20 26.13 -8.58
CA ARG A 273 27.30 27.59 -8.68
C ARG A 273 28.25 28.21 -7.66
N ILE A 274 28.62 27.47 -6.61
CA ILE A 274 29.61 27.95 -5.66
C ILE A 274 30.95 28.12 -6.41
N GLY A 275 31.55 29.30 -6.28
CA GLY A 275 32.78 29.69 -6.96
C GLY A 275 32.62 30.07 -8.43
N GLN A 276 31.40 30.06 -9.00
CA GLN A 276 31.19 30.31 -10.43
C GLN A 276 31.69 31.71 -10.86
N HIS A 277 31.62 32.68 -9.97
CA HIS A 277 32.03 34.07 -10.21
C HIS A 277 33.46 34.37 -9.74
N ALA A 278 34.22 33.37 -9.31
CA ALA A 278 35.55 33.58 -8.72
C ALA A 278 36.55 34.23 -9.69
N GLY A 279 36.44 33.94 -10.99
CA GLY A 279 37.41 34.41 -11.98
C GLY A 279 38.83 33.99 -11.58
N THR A 280 39.75 34.96 -11.47
CA THR A 280 41.12 34.74 -10.97
C THR A 280 41.26 34.95 -9.46
N ASN A 281 40.19 35.33 -8.77
CA ASN A 281 40.21 35.65 -7.35
C ASN A 281 39.98 34.38 -6.51
N GLN A 282 41.06 33.89 -5.90
CA GLN A 282 41.03 32.68 -5.08
C GLN A 282 40.21 32.81 -3.79
N ASN A 283 39.97 34.03 -3.29
CA ASN A 283 39.13 34.24 -2.12
C ASN A 283 37.64 34.02 -2.41
N ARG A 284 37.25 34.00 -3.70
CA ARG A 284 35.87 33.88 -4.15
C ARG A 284 35.47 32.47 -4.63
N VAL A 285 36.39 31.50 -4.59
CA VAL A 285 36.10 30.11 -5.03
C VAL A 285 35.08 29.38 -4.15
N THR A 286 34.84 29.90 -2.94
CA THR A 286 33.84 29.39 -1.99
C THR A 286 32.62 30.30 -1.90
N HIS A 287 32.51 31.31 -2.78
CA HIS A 287 31.39 32.26 -2.76
C HIS A 287 30.23 31.79 -3.61
N TYR A 288 29.02 32.02 -3.15
CA TYR A 288 27.80 31.94 -3.96
C TYR A 288 27.28 33.35 -4.23
N GLY A 289 26.98 33.65 -5.48
CA GLY A 289 26.74 35.02 -5.97
C GLY A 289 28.02 35.72 -6.43
N LYS A 290 27.87 36.84 -7.13
CA LYS A 290 28.99 37.63 -7.63
C LYS A 290 29.72 38.29 -6.47
N GLY A 291 29.06 39.17 -5.71
CA GLY A 291 29.73 40.00 -4.71
C GLY A 291 30.76 40.95 -5.32
N ALA A 292 31.13 41.99 -4.59
CA ALA A 292 32.02 43.04 -5.08
C ALA A 292 33.47 42.95 -4.55
N GLN A 293 33.75 42.06 -3.59
CA GLN A 293 35.01 42.02 -2.84
C GLN A 293 35.45 40.59 -2.50
N ASP A 294 36.64 40.45 -1.91
CA ASP A 294 37.19 39.19 -1.41
C ASP A 294 36.38 38.59 -0.25
N THR A 295 35.60 39.41 0.45
CA THR A 295 34.74 39.01 1.57
C THR A 295 33.26 39.02 1.17
N CYS A 296 32.43 38.32 1.96
CA CYS A 296 30.97 38.42 1.92
C CYS A 296 30.43 38.92 3.26
N SER A 297 30.66 40.19 3.55
CA SER A 297 30.15 40.85 4.77
C SER A 297 28.66 41.17 4.71
N GLY A 298 28.02 41.00 3.55
CA GLY A 298 26.65 41.48 3.27
C GLY A 298 26.54 43.01 3.11
N ALA A 299 27.59 43.77 3.42
CA ALA A 299 27.69 45.21 3.16
C ALA A 299 28.21 45.55 1.74
N ASN A 300 28.69 44.54 1.01
CA ASN A 300 29.21 44.70 -0.34
C ASN A 300 28.05 44.92 -1.33
N GLU A 301 28.28 45.76 -2.34
CA GLU A 301 27.24 46.33 -3.20
C GLU A 301 26.39 45.31 -3.96
N GLU A 302 26.71 44.01 -4.01
CA GLU A 302 25.92 43.06 -4.79
C GLU A 302 25.51 41.77 -4.14
N GLY A 303 25.80 41.60 -2.84
CA GLY A 303 25.39 40.41 -2.11
C GLY A 303 26.13 39.14 -2.55
N CYS A 304 26.49 38.34 -1.57
CA CYS A 304 27.12 37.04 -1.75
C CYS A 304 27.07 36.28 -0.43
N ILE A 305 27.35 34.98 -0.50
CA ILE A 305 27.52 34.11 0.66
C ILE A 305 28.89 33.45 0.56
N ASN A 306 29.70 33.54 1.62
CA ASN A 306 31.00 32.89 1.68
C ASN A 306 30.92 31.57 2.48
N TYR A 307 31.01 30.44 1.78
CA TYR A 307 30.98 29.10 2.38
C TYR A 307 32.36 28.54 2.74
N LYS A 308 33.40 29.39 2.82
CA LYS A 308 34.78 28.93 3.07
C LYS A 308 34.86 27.95 4.23
N LYS A 309 34.28 28.29 5.38
CA LYS A 309 34.22 27.44 6.58
C LYS A 309 33.49 26.12 6.32
N GLN A 310 32.35 26.16 5.66
CA GLN A 310 31.52 24.98 5.33
C GLN A 310 32.20 24.07 4.30
N MET A 311 33.30 24.50 3.69
CA MET A 311 34.05 23.76 2.66
C MET A 311 35.49 23.39 3.11
N GLU A 312 35.88 23.63 4.37
CA GLU A 312 37.22 23.28 4.88
C GLU A 312 37.46 21.75 4.96
N GLY A 313 36.39 20.95 5.00
CA GLY A 313 36.43 19.50 4.98
C GLY A 313 36.43 18.89 3.58
N LYS A 314 36.55 17.56 3.50
CA LYS A 314 36.44 16.82 2.22
C LYS A 314 35.04 16.90 1.59
N ASN A 315 34.02 17.28 2.37
CA ASN A 315 32.63 17.38 1.96
C ASN A 315 32.08 18.77 2.29
N ILE A 316 31.15 19.26 1.47
CA ILE A 316 30.43 20.51 1.69
C ILE A 316 29.43 20.31 2.85
N ALA A 317 29.59 21.09 3.91
CA ALA A 317 28.81 21.02 5.15
C ALA A 317 27.95 22.28 5.37
N ILE A 318 27.14 22.64 4.37
CA ILE A 318 26.18 23.74 4.45
C ILE A 318 24.92 23.25 5.19
N PRO A 319 24.55 23.82 6.35
CA PRO A 319 23.51 23.26 7.22
C PRO A 319 22.15 23.02 6.53
N TRP A 320 21.60 24.02 5.83
CA TRP A 320 20.31 23.84 5.14
C TRP A 320 20.39 22.83 3.99
N LEU A 321 21.54 22.71 3.32
CA LEU A 321 21.74 21.75 2.23
C LEU A 321 21.80 20.32 2.77
N SER A 322 22.48 20.11 3.90
CA SER A 322 22.45 18.83 4.62
C SER A 322 21.03 18.47 5.05
N LYS A 323 20.27 19.45 5.55
CA LYS A 323 18.86 19.27 5.90
C LYS A 323 17.98 18.95 4.69
N LEU A 324 18.28 19.54 3.53
CA LEU A 324 17.59 19.26 2.27
C LEU A 324 17.85 17.81 1.82
N HIS A 325 19.09 17.34 1.89
CA HIS A 325 19.41 15.94 1.61
C HIS A 325 18.69 14.98 2.57
N GLN A 326 18.63 15.31 3.86
CA GLN A 326 17.84 14.56 4.83
C GLN A 326 16.36 14.50 4.40
N ALA A 327 15.76 15.63 4.02
CA ALA A 327 14.37 15.67 3.57
C ALA A 327 14.14 14.80 2.32
N VAL A 328 15.08 14.82 1.35
CA VAL A 328 15.04 13.97 0.16
C VAL A 328 15.01 12.48 0.54
N ASP A 329 15.85 12.06 1.48
CA ASP A 329 15.89 10.67 1.93
C ASP A 329 14.61 10.26 2.67
N GLU A 330 14.05 11.16 3.49
CA GLU A 330 12.78 10.95 4.18
C GLU A 330 11.61 10.80 3.18
N ILE A 331 11.56 11.61 2.12
CA ILE A 331 10.55 11.47 1.06
C ILE A 331 10.71 10.13 0.33
N LYS A 332 11.94 9.71 0.00
CA LYS A 332 12.19 8.41 -0.64
C LYS A 332 11.74 7.24 0.25
N GLN A 333 11.94 7.33 1.56
CA GLN A 333 11.46 6.32 2.51
C GLN A 333 9.93 6.27 2.54
N GLN A 334 9.27 7.42 2.55
CA GLN A 334 7.80 7.50 2.47
C GLN A 334 7.27 6.87 1.17
N GLN A 335 7.87 7.20 0.02
CA GLN A 335 7.49 6.60 -1.26
C GLN A 335 7.64 5.07 -1.28
N LYS A 336 8.70 4.54 -0.68
CA LYS A 336 8.88 3.08 -0.50
C LYS A 336 7.76 2.47 0.35
N ARG A 337 7.40 3.12 1.45
CA ARG A 337 6.29 2.68 2.31
C ARG A 337 4.95 2.72 1.56
N SER A 338 4.66 3.80 0.84
CA SER A 338 3.44 3.91 0.03
C SER A 338 3.36 2.82 -1.04
N ALA A 339 4.46 2.49 -1.72
CA ALA A 339 4.52 1.39 -2.67
C ALA A 339 4.25 0.02 -2.01
N ALA A 340 4.77 -0.20 -0.80
CA ALA A 340 4.52 -1.42 -0.03
C ALA A 340 3.05 -1.52 0.42
N ILE A 341 2.42 -0.40 0.82
CA ILE A 341 0.99 -0.35 1.15
C ILE A 341 0.13 -0.69 -0.07
N GLU A 342 0.47 -0.15 -1.24
CA GLU A 342 -0.24 -0.46 -2.49
C GLU A 342 -0.06 -1.93 -2.92
N ALA A 343 1.11 -2.53 -2.66
CA ALA A 343 1.29 -3.97 -2.86
C ALA A 343 0.42 -4.80 -1.90
N LEU A 344 0.41 -4.44 -0.60
CA LEU A 344 -0.42 -5.09 0.41
C LEU A 344 -1.92 -4.99 0.09
N LYS A 345 -2.38 -3.84 -0.42
CA LYS A 345 -3.76 -3.63 -0.87
C LYS A 345 -4.14 -4.58 -2.00
N LYS A 346 -3.26 -4.77 -2.99
CA LYS A 346 -3.47 -5.73 -4.08
C LYS A 346 -3.51 -7.17 -3.58
N GLU A 347 -2.64 -7.51 -2.64
CA GLU A 347 -2.64 -8.82 -1.99
C GLU A 347 -3.95 -9.08 -1.24
N ALA A 348 -4.42 -8.11 -0.45
CA ALA A 348 -5.68 -8.19 0.27
C ALA A 348 -6.88 -8.35 -0.69
N ALA A 349 -6.89 -7.60 -1.81
CA ALA A 349 -7.92 -7.73 -2.83
C ALA A 349 -7.94 -9.12 -3.48
N ALA A 350 -6.77 -9.66 -3.79
CA ALA A 350 -6.63 -11.00 -4.35
C ALA A 350 -7.09 -12.08 -3.36
N ALA A 351 -6.66 -11.99 -2.09
CA ALA A 351 -7.07 -12.90 -1.03
C ALA A 351 -8.59 -12.88 -0.82
N ALA A 352 -9.20 -11.69 -0.73
CA ALA A 352 -10.65 -11.55 -0.60
C ALA A 352 -11.40 -12.19 -1.79
N THR A 353 -10.93 -11.96 -3.01
CA THR A 353 -11.50 -12.55 -4.23
C THR A 353 -11.40 -14.08 -4.22
N GLN A 354 -10.23 -14.62 -3.85
CA GLN A 354 -10.01 -16.05 -3.73
C GLN A 354 -10.90 -16.66 -2.65
N GLY A 355 -11.04 -15.99 -1.51
CA GLY A 355 -11.91 -16.40 -0.42
C GLY A 355 -13.39 -16.46 -0.83
N ILE A 356 -13.88 -15.45 -1.55
CA ILE A 356 -15.25 -15.45 -2.10
C ILE A 356 -15.45 -16.64 -3.05
N LYS A 357 -14.48 -16.91 -3.93
CA LYS A 357 -14.54 -18.05 -4.85
C LYS A 357 -14.55 -19.38 -4.11
N ALA A 358 -13.68 -19.55 -3.12
CA ALA A 358 -13.62 -20.74 -2.29
C ALA A 358 -14.94 -20.97 -1.55
N TYR A 359 -15.51 -19.92 -0.95
CA TYR A 359 -16.83 -19.96 -0.31
C TYR A 359 -17.95 -20.42 -1.26
N LYS A 360 -18.03 -19.85 -2.47
CA LYS A 360 -19.01 -20.27 -3.48
C LYS A 360 -18.82 -21.73 -3.90
N ASN A 361 -17.57 -22.16 -4.09
CA ASN A 361 -17.24 -23.54 -4.43
C ASN A 361 -17.65 -24.50 -3.30
N THR A 362 -17.39 -24.14 -2.04
CA THR A 362 -17.81 -24.94 -0.88
C THR A 362 -19.32 -25.13 -0.87
N GLN A 363 -20.12 -24.08 -1.11
CA GLN A 363 -21.58 -24.21 -1.20
C GLN A 363 -22.02 -25.18 -2.31
N VAL A 364 -21.43 -25.07 -3.49
CA VAL A 364 -21.75 -25.96 -4.62
C VAL A 364 -21.38 -27.40 -4.29
N LEU A 365 -20.19 -27.63 -3.74
CA LEU A 365 -19.73 -28.96 -3.36
C LEU A 365 -20.59 -29.58 -2.26
N GLU A 366 -21.00 -28.81 -1.26
CA GLU A 366 -21.91 -29.29 -0.22
C GLU A 366 -23.30 -29.63 -0.78
N ALA A 367 -23.82 -28.85 -1.72
CA ALA A 367 -25.08 -29.16 -2.39
C ALA A 367 -24.97 -30.45 -3.21
N LEU A 368 -23.86 -30.65 -3.92
CA LEU A 368 -23.58 -31.88 -4.67
C LEU A 368 -23.41 -33.09 -3.75
N LEU A 369 -22.70 -32.96 -2.64
CA LEU A 369 -22.53 -34.03 -1.66
C LEU A 369 -23.87 -34.42 -1.02
N LYS A 370 -24.73 -33.45 -0.69
CA LYS A 370 -26.10 -33.71 -0.20
C LYS A 370 -26.94 -34.41 -1.26
N ALA A 371 -26.88 -33.98 -2.52
CA ALA A 371 -27.59 -34.62 -3.62
C ALA A 371 -27.13 -36.06 -3.86
N ALA A 372 -25.81 -36.32 -3.83
CA ALA A 372 -25.24 -37.66 -3.97
C ALA A 372 -25.62 -38.57 -2.79
N THR A 373 -25.66 -38.03 -1.56
CA THR A 373 -26.10 -38.79 -0.37
C THR A 373 -27.58 -39.16 -0.46
N ASN A 374 -28.42 -38.28 -1.03
CA ASN A 374 -29.84 -38.57 -1.28
C ASN A 374 -30.05 -39.54 -2.46
N GLN A 375 -29.12 -39.63 -3.42
CA GLN A 375 -29.14 -40.63 -4.49
C GLN A 375 -28.58 -42.00 -4.09
N ASN A 376 -27.92 -42.11 -2.93
CA ASN A 376 -27.57 -43.41 -2.33
C ASN A 376 -28.74 -44.09 -1.59
N GLN A 377 -29.97 -43.55 -1.68
CA GLN A 377 -31.14 -44.43 -1.76
C GLN A 377 -31.17 -44.99 -3.18
N GLY A 378 -30.32 -45.98 -3.44
CA GLY A 378 -30.27 -46.65 -4.73
C GLY A 378 -31.64 -47.23 -5.10
N PRO A 379 -31.91 -47.47 -6.40
CA PRO A 379 -33.12 -48.13 -6.87
C PRO A 379 -33.40 -49.49 -6.20
N GLU A 380 -32.39 -50.09 -5.55
CA GLU A 380 -32.48 -51.30 -4.71
C GLU A 380 -33.50 -51.18 -3.56
N ALA A 381 -33.60 -50.02 -2.89
CA ALA A 381 -34.56 -49.83 -1.80
C ALA A 381 -36.00 -49.65 -2.30
N VAL A 382 -36.18 -49.14 -3.52
CA VAL A 382 -37.49 -48.91 -4.14
C VAL A 382 -38.01 -50.19 -4.79
N ALA A 383 -37.14 -50.97 -5.45
CA ALA A 383 -37.47 -52.28 -6.01
C ALA A 383 -37.77 -53.31 -4.91
N GLY A 384 -36.98 -53.32 -3.82
CA GLY A 384 -37.21 -54.19 -2.67
C GLY A 384 -38.55 -53.92 -1.97
N LYS A 385 -38.93 -52.63 -1.80
CA LYS A 385 -40.23 -52.26 -1.24
C LYS A 385 -41.40 -52.60 -2.16
N ALA A 386 -41.30 -52.32 -3.45
CA ALA A 386 -42.35 -52.66 -4.41
C ALA A 386 -42.58 -54.18 -4.52
N GLN A 387 -41.52 -54.98 -4.41
CA GLN A 387 -41.61 -56.44 -4.41
C GLN A 387 -42.16 -56.99 -3.09
N GLN A 388 -41.79 -56.40 -1.95
CA GLN A 388 -42.38 -56.74 -0.65
C GLN A 388 -43.87 -56.41 -0.59
N GLU A 389 -44.31 -55.26 -1.11
CA GLU A 389 -45.73 -54.88 -1.17
C GLU A 389 -46.55 -55.85 -2.03
N LYS A 390 -46.01 -56.30 -3.17
CA LYS A 390 -46.69 -57.32 -4.00
C LYS A 390 -46.86 -58.67 -3.30
N ILE A 391 -45.83 -59.15 -2.60
CA ILE A 391 -45.88 -60.44 -1.90
C ILE A 391 -46.77 -60.33 -0.65
N GLU A 392 -46.74 -59.19 0.03
CA GLU A 392 -47.65 -58.88 1.14
C GLU A 392 -49.12 -58.87 0.67
N GLU A 393 -49.43 -58.28 -0.50
CA GLU A 393 -50.78 -58.37 -1.08
C GLU A 393 -51.18 -59.80 -1.47
N GLU A 394 -50.24 -60.63 -1.91
CA GLU A 394 -50.49 -62.06 -2.19
C GLU A 394 -50.79 -62.84 -0.90
N CYS A 395 -50.03 -62.63 0.17
CA CYS A 395 -50.29 -63.25 1.47
C CYS A 395 -51.66 -62.81 2.03
N ASN A 396 -51.98 -61.51 1.97
CA ASN A 396 -53.24 -60.98 2.52
C ASN A 396 -54.50 -61.47 1.77
N LYS A 397 -54.37 -62.05 0.56
CA LYS A 397 -55.49 -62.69 -0.15
C LYS A 397 -55.81 -64.09 0.35
N GLN A 398 -54.94 -64.69 1.16
CA GLN A 398 -55.12 -66.02 1.72
C GLN A 398 -55.88 -65.91 3.05
N ASP A 399 -57.13 -66.37 3.05
CA ASP A 399 -58.05 -66.29 4.20
C ASP A 399 -58.13 -67.59 5.01
N LYS A 400 -57.35 -68.61 4.63
CA LYS A 400 -57.24 -69.90 5.31
C LYS A 400 -55.81 -70.15 5.78
N ASP A 401 -55.69 -70.64 7.01
CA ASP A 401 -54.41 -71.01 7.63
C ASP A 401 -53.62 -72.05 6.80
N THR A 402 -54.30 -73.05 6.25
CA THR A 402 -53.68 -74.09 5.40
C THR A 402 -53.06 -73.53 4.12
N ASP A 403 -53.69 -72.51 3.53
CA ASP A 403 -53.23 -71.91 2.28
C ASP A 403 -52.10 -70.90 2.54
N CYS A 404 -52.13 -70.26 3.71
CA CYS A 404 -51.08 -69.37 4.21
C CYS A 404 -49.79 -70.12 4.57
N THR A 405 -49.90 -71.18 5.36
CA THR A 405 -48.76 -71.97 5.84
C THR A 405 -48.13 -72.82 4.74
N ALA A 406 -48.87 -73.13 3.67
CA ALA A 406 -48.32 -73.76 2.46
C ALA A 406 -47.39 -72.84 1.66
N ASN A 407 -47.50 -71.51 1.83
CA ASN A 407 -46.58 -70.56 1.21
C ASN A 407 -45.46 -70.18 2.20
N PRO A 408 -44.20 -70.64 1.99
CA PRO A 408 -43.10 -70.35 2.91
C PRO A 408 -42.74 -68.85 3.00
N LYS A 409 -43.31 -68.01 2.14
CA LYS A 409 -43.12 -66.55 2.18
C LYS A 409 -44.15 -65.83 3.06
N CYS A 410 -45.17 -66.52 3.55
CA CYS A 410 -46.23 -65.95 4.37
C CYS A 410 -46.24 -66.56 5.77
N ALA A 411 -46.81 -65.84 6.73
CA ALA A 411 -46.95 -66.24 8.12
C ALA A 411 -48.38 -65.99 8.59
N TRP A 412 -48.98 -67.01 9.20
CA TRP A 412 -50.34 -66.91 9.75
C TRP A 412 -50.32 -66.42 11.20
N ASN A 413 -51.20 -65.47 11.51
CA ASN A 413 -51.42 -64.90 12.83
C ASN A 413 -52.91 -64.91 13.17
N GLU A 414 -53.33 -65.90 13.96
CA GLU A 414 -54.73 -66.04 14.41
C GLU A 414 -55.23 -64.85 15.25
N LYS A 415 -54.31 -64.10 15.86
CA LYS A 415 -54.61 -62.95 16.74
C LYS A 415 -54.58 -61.60 16.01
N ALA A 416 -54.48 -61.58 14.68
CA ALA A 416 -54.51 -60.34 13.92
C ALA A 416 -55.84 -59.59 14.17
N ALA A 417 -55.74 -58.29 14.47
CA ALA A 417 -56.89 -57.43 14.76
C ALA A 417 -57.81 -57.24 13.53
N ASP A 418 -57.25 -57.35 12.32
CA ASP A 418 -58.00 -57.36 11.07
C ASP A 418 -58.11 -58.81 10.55
N PRO A 419 -59.33 -59.38 10.44
CA PRO A 419 -59.51 -60.73 9.94
C PRO A 419 -59.04 -60.92 8.49
N LYS A 420 -58.85 -59.83 7.72
CA LYS A 420 -58.27 -59.86 6.36
C LYS A 420 -56.74 -59.78 6.33
N LYS A 421 -56.07 -59.68 7.48
CA LYS A 421 -54.61 -59.64 7.62
C LYS A 421 -54.08 -60.73 8.54
N LYS A 422 -54.77 -61.86 8.56
CA LYS A 422 -54.33 -63.05 9.30
C LYS A 422 -53.17 -63.75 8.61
N CYS A 423 -52.96 -63.56 7.31
CA CYS A 423 -51.81 -64.05 6.57
C CYS A 423 -50.98 -62.87 6.03
N THR A 424 -49.75 -62.70 6.53
CA THR A 424 -48.86 -61.57 6.16
C THR A 424 -47.50 -62.08 5.72
N LEU A 425 -46.69 -61.25 5.05
CA LEU A 425 -45.33 -61.61 4.64
C LEU A 425 -44.46 -62.03 5.84
N SER A 426 -43.81 -63.18 5.73
CA SER A 426 -42.88 -63.69 6.74
C SER A 426 -41.51 -63.01 6.64
N GLU A 427 -40.69 -63.12 7.69
CA GLU A 427 -39.31 -62.62 7.67
C GLU A 427 -38.46 -63.32 6.57
N GLU A 428 -38.72 -64.61 6.30
CA GLU A 428 -38.11 -65.34 5.19
C GLU A 428 -38.59 -64.82 3.82
N GLY A 429 -39.85 -64.39 3.72
CA GLY A 429 -40.40 -63.71 2.55
C GLY A 429 -39.72 -62.36 2.29
N LYS A 430 -39.40 -61.60 3.35
CA LYS A 430 -38.67 -60.32 3.26
C LYS A 430 -37.24 -60.51 2.76
N GLN A 431 -36.55 -61.55 3.23
CA GLN A 431 -35.18 -61.88 2.80
C GLN A 431 -35.14 -62.32 1.33
N LYS A 432 -36.05 -63.21 0.91
CA LYS A 432 -36.12 -63.67 -0.50
C LYS A 432 -36.52 -62.56 -1.48
N ALA A 433 -37.32 -61.59 -1.05
CA ALA A 433 -37.66 -60.42 -1.85
C ALA A 433 -36.44 -59.51 -2.08
N ALA A 434 -35.56 -59.38 -1.09
CA ALA A 434 -34.30 -58.65 -1.20
C ALA A 434 -33.29 -59.39 -2.10
N GLU A 435 -33.20 -60.72 -2.04
CA GLU A 435 -32.32 -61.52 -2.90
C GLU A 435 -32.74 -61.48 -4.38
N LYS A 436 -34.04 -61.53 -4.69
CA LYS A 436 -34.53 -61.43 -6.07
C LYS A 436 -34.29 -60.07 -6.71
N ALA A 437 -34.33 -58.99 -5.91
CA ALA A 437 -34.02 -57.65 -6.40
C ALA A 437 -32.56 -57.51 -6.85
N ASN A 438 -31.64 -58.30 -6.28
CA ASN A 438 -30.23 -58.31 -6.67
C ASN A 438 -29.95 -59.12 -7.94
N GLN A 439 -30.79 -60.09 -8.32
CA GLN A 439 -30.56 -60.95 -9.50
C GLN A 439 -31.00 -60.31 -10.83
N GLU A 440 -31.92 -59.35 -10.83
CA GLU A 440 -32.40 -58.71 -12.07
C GLU A 440 -31.42 -57.66 -12.62
N THR A 441 -30.44 -57.21 -11.83
CA THR A 441 -29.49 -56.15 -12.21
C THR A 441 -28.26 -56.67 -12.97
N GLU A 442 -27.96 -57.98 -12.93
CA GLU A 442 -26.76 -58.56 -13.54
C GLU A 442 -26.93 -58.99 -15.02
N GLY A 443 -28.09 -58.73 -15.63
CA GLY A 443 -28.45 -59.24 -16.95
C GLY A 443 -28.62 -58.18 -18.04
N LYS A 444 -27.66 -57.27 -18.25
CA LYS A 444 -27.58 -56.50 -19.52
C LYS A 444 -26.22 -55.84 -19.74
N ASP A 445 -25.22 -56.64 -20.08
CA ASP A 445 -24.00 -56.20 -20.75
C ASP A 445 -23.72 -57.11 -21.96
N GLU A 446 -23.87 -56.57 -23.17
CA GLU A 446 -23.22 -57.06 -24.40
C GLU A 446 -23.29 -55.92 -25.46
N LYS A 447 -22.26 -55.07 -25.61
CA LYS A 447 -21.00 -55.17 -26.39
C LYS A 447 -21.07 -54.44 -27.77
N PRO A 448 -19.96 -54.21 -28.51
CA PRO A 448 -19.31 -52.90 -28.66
C PRO A 448 -19.23 -52.42 -30.14
N GLY A 449 -18.86 -51.15 -30.39
CA GLY A 449 -18.43 -50.72 -31.72
C GLY A 449 -18.44 -49.21 -31.99
N THR A 450 -17.23 -48.63 -32.01
CA THR A 450 -16.72 -47.57 -32.91
C THR A 450 -17.74 -46.87 -33.84
N THR A 451 -17.80 -45.54 -33.97
CA THR A 451 -16.82 -44.71 -34.72
C THR A 451 -17.12 -43.20 -34.54
N ASN A 452 -16.05 -42.39 -34.47
CA ASN A 452 -15.85 -40.92 -34.66
C ASN A 452 -17.04 -40.05 -35.15
N THR A 453 -17.17 -38.75 -34.83
CA THR A 453 -16.19 -37.66 -35.09
C THR A 453 -16.64 -36.31 -34.47
N THR A 454 -15.66 -35.52 -34.00
CA THR A 454 -15.51 -34.04 -34.11
C THR A 454 -16.54 -33.07 -33.50
N ALA A 455 -16.13 -32.34 -32.45
CA ALA A 455 -15.85 -30.90 -32.55
C ALA A 455 -15.18 -30.37 -31.26
N SER A 456 -13.92 -29.97 -31.42
CA SER A 456 -13.04 -29.33 -30.44
C SER A 456 -13.55 -27.97 -29.96
N ASN A 457 -13.15 -27.60 -28.74
CA ASN A 457 -12.23 -26.48 -28.53
C ASN A 457 -11.52 -26.64 -27.17
N SER A 458 -10.28 -27.13 -27.23
CA SER A 458 -9.33 -27.15 -26.14
C SER A 458 -8.22 -26.15 -26.47
N PHE A 459 -7.93 -25.22 -25.56
CA PHE A 459 -6.69 -24.45 -25.62
C PHE A 459 -5.54 -25.37 -25.16
N VAL A 460 -4.56 -25.51 -26.04
CA VAL A 460 -3.33 -26.27 -25.85
C VAL A 460 -2.42 -25.50 -24.90
N ILE A 461 -1.99 -26.14 -23.79
CA ILE A 461 -0.75 -25.81 -23.09
C ILE A 461 0.20 -26.98 -23.31
N ASN A 462 1.29 -26.71 -24.02
CA ASN A 462 2.33 -27.70 -24.31
C ASN A 462 3.03 -28.13 -23.02
N LYS A 463 3.18 -29.45 -22.87
CA LYS A 463 3.95 -30.11 -21.82
C LYS A 463 5.45 -29.77 -21.91
N ALA A 464 6.05 -29.45 -20.77
CA ALA A 464 7.33 -29.97 -20.31
C ALA A 464 7.20 -30.28 -18.81
N PRO A 465 7.95 -31.25 -18.25
CA PRO A 465 7.46 -32.12 -17.19
C PRO A 465 7.51 -31.47 -15.80
N LEU A 466 6.37 -31.48 -15.10
CA LEU A 466 6.31 -31.24 -13.66
C LEU A 466 7.08 -32.35 -12.94
N LEU A 467 8.26 -32.00 -12.41
CA LEU A 467 8.85 -32.72 -11.30
C LEU A 467 8.11 -32.32 -10.02
N LEU A 468 7.51 -33.34 -9.42
CA LEU A 468 6.90 -33.36 -8.11
C LEU A 468 7.96 -32.94 -7.06
N ALA A 469 7.73 -31.84 -6.35
CA ALA A 469 8.43 -31.54 -5.12
C ALA A 469 7.44 -30.99 -4.08
N PHE A 470 7.06 -31.90 -3.19
CA PHE A 470 6.50 -31.65 -1.86
C PHE A 470 7.38 -30.67 -1.08
N LEU A 471 6.83 -29.56 -0.61
CA LEU A 471 7.18 -28.83 0.63
C LEU A 471 5.95 -27.96 0.97
N LEU A 472 5.09 -28.32 1.93
CA LEU A 472 5.24 -28.03 3.36
C LEU A 472 5.87 -26.66 3.62
N PHE A 473 5.01 -25.66 3.73
CA PHE A 473 5.05 -24.65 4.79
C PHE A 473 3.62 -24.31 5.21
#